data_AF-A0A3D0NGN2-F1
#
_entry.id   AF-A0A3D0NGN2-F1
#
_cell.length_a   1.000
_cell.length_b   1.000
_cell.length_c   1.000
_cell.angle_alpha   90.00
_cell.angle_beta   90.00
_cell.angle_gamma   90.00
#
_symmetry.space_group_name_H-M   'P 1'
#
loop_
_entity.id
_entity.type
_entity.pdbx_description
1 polymer ?
#
loop_
_entity_poly.entity_id
_entity_poly.type
_entity_poly.pdbx_seq_one_letter_code
_entity_poly.pdbx_strand_id
1 'polypeptide(L)'
;MQLLDFTYDSVVENIALDEALLLHSEKTGCQFLRFWQPKKYAVVMGRSGKLEQEAMAEYCQLKQIPVYRRPSGGGAILTGPGCLMYATILS
;
A
#
# COMPACT_ATOMS: atom_id res chain seq x y z
N MET A 1 12.40 17.13 -5.04
CA MET A 1 11.32 16.35 -4.43
C MET A 1 9.98 16.84 -4.95
N GLN A 2 9.18 15.95 -5.55
CA GLN A 2 7.88 16.26 -6.16
C GLN A 2 6.74 15.76 -5.25
N LEU A 3 5.69 16.56 -5.09
CA LEU A 3 4.49 16.15 -4.35
C LEU A 3 3.51 15.45 -5.30
N LEU A 4 3.07 14.24 -4.93
CA LEU A 4 2.01 13.52 -5.60
C LEU A 4 0.86 13.24 -4.62
N ASP A 5 -0.14 14.13 -4.61
CA ASP A 5 -1.38 13.92 -3.87
C ASP A 5 -2.41 13.28 -4.79
N PHE A 6 -2.32 11.95 -4.92
CA PHE A 6 -3.11 11.19 -5.89
C PHE A 6 -3.49 9.81 -5.36
N THR A 7 -4.79 9.52 -5.43
CA THR A 7 -5.41 8.29 -4.93
C THR A 7 -6.08 7.53 -6.07
N TYR A 8 -5.62 6.32 -6.35
CA TYR A 8 -6.36 5.36 -7.16
C TYR A 8 -7.55 4.76 -6.37
N ASP A 9 -8.56 4.25 -7.07
CA ASP A 9 -9.72 3.63 -6.43
C ASP A 9 -9.37 2.30 -5.73
N SER A 10 -8.43 1.53 -6.31
CA SER A 10 -7.97 0.28 -5.72
C SER A 10 -6.77 0.47 -4.80
N VAL A 11 -6.79 -0.20 -3.64
CA VAL A 11 -5.65 -0.20 -2.72
C VAL A 11 -4.39 -0.80 -3.39
N VAL A 12 -4.54 -1.84 -4.19
CA VAL A 12 -3.37 -2.47 -4.84
C VAL A 12 -2.75 -1.59 -5.92
N GLU A 13 -3.53 -0.77 -6.63
CA GLU A 13 -2.99 0.20 -7.59
C GLU A 13 -2.20 1.30 -6.89
N ASN A 14 -2.67 1.73 -5.72
CA ASN A 14 -1.90 2.67 -4.90
C ASN A 14 -0.58 2.05 -4.42
N ILE A 15 -0.57 0.79 -3.96
CA ILE A 15 0.65 0.08 -3.56
C ILE A 15 1.60 -0.08 -4.76
N ALA A 16 1.07 -0.43 -5.92
CA ALA A 16 1.86 -0.60 -7.15
C ALA A 16 2.51 0.72 -7.60
N LEU A 17 1.81 1.85 -7.45
CA LEU A 17 2.39 3.16 -7.74
C LEU A 17 3.54 3.52 -6.77
N ASP A 18 3.43 3.20 -5.48
CA ASP A 18 4.53 3.38 -4.53
C ASP A 18 5.77 2.59 -4.97
N GLU A 19 5.59 1.34 -5.39
CA GLU A 19 6.68 0.48 -5.89
C GLU A 19 7.27 1.01 -7.21
N ALA A 20 6.41 1.42 -8.16
CA ALA A 20 6.84 1.95 -9.45
C ALA A 20 7.65 3.25 -9.29
N LEU A 21 7.23 4.13 -8.38
CA LEU A 21 7.97 5.36 -8.06
C LEU A 21 9.31 5.06 -7.40
N LEU A 22 9.39 4.04 -6.54
CA LEU A 22 10.67 3.60 -5.96
C LEU A 22 11.63 3.13 -7.05
N LEU A 23 11.21 2.22 -7.93
CA LEU A 23 12.03 1.73 -9.04
C LEU A 23 12.44 2.85 -10.02
N HIS A 24 11.58 3.86 -10.19
CA HIS A 24 11.89 5.04 -10.99
C HIS A 24 12.92 5.94 -10.31
N SER A 25 12.76 6.19 -9.01
CA SER A 25 13.70 6.96 -8.18
C SER A 25 15.10 6.36 -8.21
N GLU A 26 15.23 5.04 -8.05
CA GLU A 26 16.52 4.34 -8.11
C GLU A 26 17.26 4.54 -9.44
N LYS A 27 16.52 4.72 -10.55
CA LYS A 27 17.10 4.90 -11.90
C LYS A 27 17.43 6.35 -12.23
N THR A 28 16.73 7.31 -11.64
CA THR A 28 16.72 8.71 -12.08
C THR A 28 17.19 9.71 -11.01
N GLY A 29 17.20 9.31 -9.74
CA GLY A 29 17.38 10.20 -8.60
C GLY A 29 16.17 11.09 -8.31
N CYS A 30 15.04 10.90 -9.02
CA CYS A 30 13.82 11.67 -8.76
C CYS A 30 13.21 11.28 -7.41
N GLN A 31 13.00 12.28 -6.55
CA GLN A 31 12.42 12.08 -5.21
C GLN A 31 10.95 12.48 -5.17
N PHE A 32 10.13 11.75 -4.43
CA PHE A 32 8.70 11.99 -4.31
C PHE A 32 8.25 12.03 -2.84
N LEU A 33 7.32 12.91 -2.53
CA LEU A 33 6.44 12.81 -1.38
C LEU A 33 5.05 12.46 -1.91
N ARG A 34 4.49 11.34 -1.50
CA ARG A 34 3.20 10.86 -1.99
C ARG A 34 2.18 10.73 -0.88
N PHE A 35 0.94 11.13 -1.16
CA PHE A 35 -0.23 10.91 -0.32
C PHE A 35 -1.31 10.14 -1.07
N TRP A 36 -2.00 9.23 -0.37
CA TRP A 36 -3.22 8.60 -0.87
C TRP A 36 -4.15 8.18 0.25
N GLN A 37 -5.47 8.16 -0.02
CA GLN A 37 -6.51 7.90 0.98
C GLN A 37 -7.45 6.78 0.50
N PRO A 38 -7.38 5.57 1.07
CA PRO A 38 -8.19 4.45 0.62
C PRO A 38 -9.69 4.70 0.82
N LYS A 39 -10.47 4.45 -0.24
CA LYS A 39 -11.94 4.57 -0.22
C LYS A 39 -12.64 3.30 0.25
N LYS A 40 -11.93 2.17 0.31
CA LYS A 40 -12.45 0.85 0.67
C LYS A 40 -11.48 0.16 1.64
N TYR A 41 -12.03 -0.69 2.50
CA TYR A 41 -11.22 -1.48 3.42
C TYR A 41 -10.37 -2.51 2.68
N ALA A 42 -9.13 -2.71 3.13
CA ALA A 42 -8.24 -3.77 2.67
C ALA A 42 -7.26 -4.17 3.78
N VAL A 43 -6.92 -5.45 3.84
CA VAL A 43 -5.79 -5.93 4.64
C VAL A 43 -4.53 -5.87 3.78
N VAL A 44 -3.46 -5.26 4.27
CA VAL A 44 -2.19 -5.14 3.54
C VAL A 44 -1.07 -5.77 4.36
N MET A 45 -0.65 -6.97 3.97
CA MET A 45 0.43 -7.71 4.60
C MET A 45 1.80 -7.15 4.20
N GLY A 46 2.78 -7.27 5.09
CA GLY A 46 4.18 -7.00 4.74
C GLY A 46 4.76 -8.05 3.80
N ARG A 47 5.91 -7.75 3.20
CA ARG A 47 6.56 -8.59 2.18
C ARG A 47 6.67 -10.06 2.56
N SER A 48 7.08 -10.35 3.79
CA SER A 48 7.29 -11.73 4.27
C SER A 48 6.11 -12.30 5.07
N GLY A 49 4.98 -11.58 5.14
CA GLY A 49 3.87 -11.95 6.01
C GLY A 49 3.12 -13.20 5.54
N LYS A 50 2.56 -13.95 6.49
CA LYS A 50 1.82 -15.19 6.22
C LYS A 50 0.33 -14.96 6.39
N LEU A 51 -0.45 -15.28 5.36
CA LEU A 51 -1.89 -14.98 5.30
C LEU A 51 -2.63 -15.57 6.50
N GLU A 52 -2.32 -16.82 6.83
CA GLU A 52 -2.98 -17.58 7.89
C GLU A 52 -2.60 -17.10 9.30
N GLN A 53 -1.53 -16.31 9.43
CA GLN A 53 -1.04 -15.79 10.71
C GLN A 53 -1.41 -14.33 10.94
N GLU A 54 -1.61 -13.57 9.86
CA GLU A 54 -1.75 -12.11 9.91
C GLU A 54 -3.12 -11.59 9.48
N ALA A 55 -3.95 -12.45 8.86
CA ALA A 55 -5.29 -12.08 8.45
C ALA A 55 -6.30 -13.15 8.84
N MET A 56 -7.49 -12.72 9.24
CA MET A 56 -8.65 -13.60 9.37
C MET A 56 -9.19 -13.90 7.95
N ALA A 57 -8.51 -14.79 7.21
CA ALA A 57 -8.74 -14.98 5.77
C ALA A 57 -10.20 -15.33 5.44
N GLU A 58 -10.83 -16.22 6.20
CA GLU A 58 -12.24 -16.57 6.04
C GLU A 58 -13.16 -15.37 6.27
N TYR A 59 -12.91 -14.58 7.32
CA TYR A 59 -13.68 -13.37 7.59
C TYR A 59 -13.52 -12.34 6.47
N CYS A 60 -12.29 -12.14 5.98
CA CYS A 60 -12.00 -11.23 4.88
C CYS A 60 -12.73 -11.67 3.60
N GLN A 61 -12.72 -12.97 3.29
CA GLN A 61 -13.45 -13.51 2.16
C GLN A 61 -14.97 -13.31 2.29
N LEU A 62 -15.54 -13.64 3.45
CA LEU A 62 -16.98 -13.47 3.73
C LEU A 62 -17.44 -12.00 3.68
N LYS A 63 -16.57 -11.07 4.08
CA LYS A 63 -16.84 -9.62 4.07
C LYS A 63 -16.36 -8.91 2.81
N GLN A 64 -15.82 -9.66 1.83
CA GLN A 64 -15.27 -9.12 0.59
C GLN A 64 -14.19 -8.04 0.84
N ILE A 65 -13.40 -8.21 1.91
CA ILE A 65 -12.25 -7.37 2.21
C ILE A 65 -11.05 -7.99 1.51
N PRO A 66 -10.46 -7.32 0.50
CA PRO A 66 -9.30 -7.86 -0.19
C PRO A 66 -8.08 -7.89 0.72
N VAL A 67 -7.24 -8.89 0.50
CA VAL A 67 -5.95 -9.04 1.18
C VAL A 67 -4.83 -8.90 0.15
N TYR A 68 -3.96 -7.91 0.34
CA TYR A 68 -2.83 -7.61 -0.53
C TYR A 68 -1.50 -7.76 0.21
N ARG A 69 -0.41 -7.77 -0.56
CA ARG A 69 0.96 -7.76 -0.06
C ARG A 69 1.67 -6.52 -0.59
N ARG A 70 2.38 -5.79 0.28
CA ARG A 70 3.21 -4.64 -0.11
C ARG A 70 4.69 -5.03 -0.21
N PRO A 71 5.51 -4.28 -0.96
CA PRO A 71 6.93 -4.59 -1.14
C PRO A 71 7.77 -4.36 0.12
N SER A 72 7.32 -3.50 1.05
CA SER A 72 8.03 -3.23 2.29
C SER A 72 7.82 -4.33 3.35
N GLY A 73 8.76 -4.42 4.30
CA GLY A 73 8.62 -5.27 5.49
C GLY A 73 7.64 -4.71 6.54
N GLY A 74 7.62 -5.33 7.72
CA GLY A 74 6.68 -5.04 8.82
C GLY A 74 5.48 -6.00 8.83
N GLY A 75 4.57 -5.83 9.79
CA GLY A 75 3.36 -6.64 9.91
C GLY A 75 2.22 -6.20 8.98
N ALA A 76 1.10 -6.91 9.05
CA ALA A 76 -0.14 -6.53 8.39
C ALA A 76 -0.80 -5.30 9.01
N ILE A 77 -1.47 -4.54 8.16
CA ILE A 77 -2.36 -3.44 8.55
C ILE A 77 -3.75 -3.66 7.97
N LEU A 78 -4.77 -3.13 8.63
CA LEU A 78 -6.06 -2.83 8.02
C LEU A 78 -6.04 -1.35 7.60
N THR A 79 -6.34 -1.07 6.33
CA THR A 79 -6.49 0.29 5.81
C THR A 79 -7.90 0.51 5.26
N GLY A 80 -8.37 1.75 5.20
CA GLY A 80 -9.70 2.10 4.70
C GLY A 80 -10.04 3.59 4.84
N PRO A 81 -11.32 3.95 4.70
CA PRO A 81 -11.77 5.33 4.86
C PRO A 81 -11.31 5.94 6.20
N GLY A 82 -10.74 7.14 6.15
CA GLY A 82 -10.17 7.83 7.31
C GLY A 82 -8.68 7.59 7.53
N CYS A 83 -8.06 6.65 6.80
CA CYS A 83 -6.60 6.52 6.76
C CYS A 83 -5.99 7.51 5.76
N LEU A 84 -4.92 8.21 6.17
CA LEU A 84 -4.02 8.91 5.26
C LEU A 84 -2.72 8.10 5.13
N MET A 85 -2.46 7.59 3.94
CA MET A 85 -1.23 6.88 3.62
C MET A 85 -0.24 7.88 3.03
N TYR A 86 1.02 7.78 3.44
CA TYR A 86 2.10 8.58 2.88
C TYR A 86 3.33 7.74 2.58
N ALA A 87 4.08 8.15 1.57
CA ALA A 87 5.38 7.59 1.24
C ALA A 87 6.37 8.70 0.91
N THR A 88 7.59 8.57 1.44
CA THR A 88 8.75 9.35 1.01
C THR A 88 9.62 8.44 0.17
N ILE A 89 9.75 8.76 -1.12
CA ILE A 89 10.51 7.98 -2.08
C ILE A 89 11.79 8.74 -2.39
N LEU A 90 12.91 8.09 -2.07
CA LEU A 90 14.27 8.63 -2.17
C LEU A 90 15.14 7.65 -2.99
N SER A 91 16.31 8.09 -3.42
CA SER A 91 17.32 7.30 -4.14
C SER A 91 18.53 7.05 -3.27
#